data_AF-A0A0N4VVS8-F1
#
_entry.id   AF-A0A0N4VVS8-F1
#
_cell.length_a   1.000
_cell.length_b   1.000
_cell.length_c   1.000
_cell.angle_alpha   90.00
_cell.angle_beta   90.00
_cell.angle_gamma   90.00
#
_symmetry.space_group_name_H-M   'P 1'
#
loop_
_entity.id
_entity.type
_entity.pdbx_description
1 polymer ?
#
loop_
_entity_poly.entity_id
_entity_poly.type
_entity_poly.pdbx_seq_one_letter_code
_entity_poly.pdbx_strand_id
1 'polypeptide(L)'
;MNPRDNLSNSATVNKNIAECDQPASIEIKVLGMQWNAVEDIITLQCIEKQANKTSKRTVLSQINGYCYDPLGLLSPLMVPAKIFLQDLHKQRYGWDGVLSEKDQNTWRSITSNVIGFEVKLPRKVAEKSGTSSHTMSIFVDSSKRAYACSIYVTTTSCEGIKETKLFTAKSKVAPIKKEQTIPRLELLSIFLGLSLAESTMNKVDIMFQKVNLFSDSTIALCWIQGYKRLPTMVNTLVQKIGLITKRIRDTSNVTFYHVPTHENIADCATRGVTKNELKCHRWWSGPIWLNTTTDCWPAKDATNLREQNFDNDDENLACTSAYTEEVIHP
;
A
#
# COMPACT_ATOMS: atom_id res chain seq x y z
N MET A 1 -0.60 23.34 16.01
CA MET A 1 -1.77 22.59 16.51
C MET A 1 -2.04 23.16 17.88
N ASN A 2 -3.16 23.86 18.06
CA ASN A 2 -3.58 24.27 19.40
C ASN A 2 -4.16 23.02 20.06
N PRO A 3 -3.55 22.46 21.11
CA PRO A 3 -4.05 21.25 21.77
C PRO A 3 -5.38 21.46 22.52
N ARG A 4 -6.01 22.64 22.39
CA ARG A 4 -7.24 23.05 23.08
C ARG A 4 -8.48 23.06 22.20
N ASP A 5 -8.35 22.82 20.90
CA ASP A 5 -9.46 22.83 19.96
C ASP A 5 -10.15 21.45 19.99
N ASN A 6 -11.04 21.23 20.97
CA ASN A 6 -11.69 19.95 21.18
C ASN A 6 -12.94 19.83 20.29
N LEU A 7 -12.94 18.88 19.36
CA LEU A 7 -14.06 18.62 18.46
C LEU A 7 -14.26 17.12 18.27
N SER A 8 -15.51 16.68 18.29
CA SER A 8 -15.94 15.32 18.03
C SER A 8 -16.87 15.28 16.81
N ASN A 9 -16.96 14.13 16.15
CA ASN A 9 -18.02 13.85 15.17
C ASN A 9 -19.37 13.53 15.81
N SER A 10 -19.48 13.56 17.14
CA SER A 10 -20.74 13.40 17.87
C SER A 10 -21.25 14.75 18.36
N ALA A 11 -22.42 15.15 17.86
CA ALA A 11 -23.10 16.37 18.32
C ALA A 11 -23.38 16.33 19.84
N THR A 12 -23.68 15.16 20.39
CA THR A 12 -23.88 14.96 21.83
C THR A 12 -22.60 15.20 22.62
N VAL A 13 -21.45 14.75 22.12
CA VAL A 13 -20.16 15.00 22.77
C VAL A 13 -19.84 16.49 22.71
N ASN A 14 -20.01 17.13 21.55
CA ASN A 14 -19.70 18.55 21.36
C ASN A 14 -20.51 19.47 22.28
N LYS A 15 -21.78 19.15 22.57
CA LYS A 15 -22.61 19.90 23.53
C LYS A 15 -22.05 19.91 24.96
N ASN A 16 -21.23 18.93 25.32
CA ASN A 16 -20.63 18.82 26.66
C ASN A 16 -19.22 19.43 26.74
N ILE A 17 -18.70 19.97 25.64
CA ILE A 17 -17.41 20.68 25.60
C ILE A 17 -17.65 22.14 26.03
N ALA A 18 -16.87 22.63 26.99
CA ALA A 18 -16.95 24.03 27.42
C ALA A 18 -16.73 24.97 26.23
N GLU A 19 -17.48 26.07 26.17
CA GLU A 19 -17.46 27.00 25.03
C GLU A 19 -16.06 27.57 24.75
N CYS A 20 -15.23 27.76 25.78
CA CYS A 20 -13.84 28.20 25.64
C CYS A 20 -12.89 27.18 25.00
N ASP A 21 -13.30 25.90 24.93
CA ASP A 21 -12.53 24.79 24.38
C ASP A 21 -13.09 24.28 23.04
N GLN A 22 -14.15 24.92 22.53
CA GLN A 22 -14.70 24.61 21.21
C GLN A 22 -13.91 25.36 20.12
N PRO A 23 -13.60 24.72 18.98
CA PRO A 23 -12.93 25.41 17.90
C PRO A 23 -13.85 26.43 17.23
N ALA A 24 -13.25 27.50 16.71
CA ALA A 24 -13.96 28.51 15.91
C ALA A 24 -14.42 27.99 14.52
N SER A 25 -13.96 26.79 14.11
CA SER A 25 -14.21 26.18 12.81
C SER A 25 -14.54 24.70 12.97
N ILE A 26 -15.47 24.21 12.14
CA ILE A 26 -15.79 22.77 12.01
C ILE A 26 -14.70 21.99 11.26
N GLU A 27 -13.85 22.69 10.49
CA GLU A 27 -12.66 22.15 9.88
C GLU A 27 -11.46 22.39 10.79
N ILE A 28 -10.86 21.32 11.28
CA ILE A 28 -9.67 21.35 12.12
C ILE A 28 -8.57 20.47 11.55
N LYS A 29 -7.34 20.61 12.07
CA LYS A 29 -6.23 19.71 11.73
C LYS A 29 -6.05 18.65 12.81
N VAL A 30 -6.19 17.38 12.44
CA VAL A 30 -5.89 16.23 13.31
C VAL A 30 -4.62 15.56 12.80
N LEU A 31 -3.58 15.52 13.64
CA LEU A 31 -2.25 14.99 13.28
C LEU A 31 -1.67 15.60 11.99
N GLY A 32 -2.05 16.83 11.65
CA GLY A 32 -1.60 17.51 10.43
C GLY A 32 -2.48 17.29 9.18
N MET A 33 -3.49 16.43 9.26
CA MET A 33 -4.49 16.21 8.20
C MET A 33 -5.72 17.10 8.44
N GLN A 34 -6.35 17.61 7.38
CA GLN A 34 -7.61 18.34 7.51
C GLN A 34 -8.75 17.36 7.79
N TRP A 35 -9.59 17.68 8.77
CA TRP A 35 -10.75 16.89 9.16
C TRP A 35 -11.96 17.79 9.38
N ASN A 36 -13.07 17.41 8.74
CA ASN A 36 -14.39 17.97 8.99
C ASN A 36 -15.12 17.03 9.96
N ALA A 37 -15.41 17.52 11.17
CA ALA A 37 -16.03 16.68 12.19
C ALA A 37 -17.51 16.41 11.96
N VAL A 38 -18.23 17.30 11.26
CA VAL A 38 -19.67 17.16 11.01
C VAL A 38 -19.92 16.04 10.00
N GLU A 39 -19.18 16.05 8.89
CA GLU A 39 -19.30 15.03 7.84
C GLU A 39 -18.44 13.78 8.12
N ASP A 40 -17.56 13.86 9.12
CA ASP A 40 -16.54 12.87 9.46
C ASP A 40 -15.62 12.52 8.27
N ILE A 41 -15.15 13.57 7.58
CA ILE A 41 -14.34 13.48 6.36
C ILE A 41 -12.92 13.98 6.63
N ILE A 42 -11.93 13.20 6.20
CA ILE A 42 -10.54 13.62 6.08
C ILE A 42 -10.27 14.12 4.67
N THR A 43 -9.57 15.26 4.56
CA THR A 43 -9.11 15.81 3.29
C THR A 43 -7.60 15.65 3.16
N LEU A 44 -7.16 15.02 2.07
CA LEU A 44 -5.77 14.93 1.67
C LEU A 44 -5.54 15.86 0.49
N GLN A 45 -4.68 16.86 0.66
CA GLN A 45 -4.42 17.88 -0.35
C GLN A 45 -2.92 18.00 -0.60
N CYS A 46 -2.51 17.96 -1.86
CA CYS A 46 -1.14 18.14 -2.30
C CYS A 46 -0.88 19.60 -2.68
N ILE A 47 -0.33 20.36 -1.75
CA ILE A 47 -0.13 21.81 -1.90
C ILE A 47 1.26 22.10 -2.49
N GLU A 48 1.32 23.03 -3.44
CA GLU A 48 2.60 23.49 -3.98
C GLU A 48 3.49 24.10 -2.89
N LYS A 49 4.76 23.72 -2.89
CA LYS A 49 5.80 24.37 -2.10
C LYS A 49 6.81 25.01 -3.03
N GLN A 50 6.81 26.33 -3.08
CA GLN A 50 7.80 27.07 -3.86
C GLN A 50 9.20 26.86 -3.29
N ALA A 51 10.16 26.68 -4.18
CA ALA A 51 11.57 26.59 -3.85
C ALA A 51 12.39 27.36 -4.89
N ASN A 52 13.27 28.24 -4.43
CA ASN A 52 14.13 29.05 -5.31
C ASN A 52 15.17 28.21 -6.06
N LYS A 53 15.45 27.01 -5.58
CA LYS A 53 16.39 26.07 -6.20
C LYS A 53 15.86 24.64 -6.16
N THR A 54 16.11 23.89 -7.23
CA THR A 54 15.87 22.45 -7.26
C THR A 54 17.17 21.74 -6.89
N SER A 55 17.23 21.20 -5.67
CA SER A 55 18.32 20.39 -5.15
C SER A 55 17.76 19.11 -4.54
N LYS A 56 18.62 18.12 -4.25
CA LYS A 56 18.20 16.88 -3.58
C LYS A 56 17.48 17.16 -2.25
N ARG A 57 17.92 18.17 -1.49
CA ARG A 57 17.27 18.61 -0.23
C ARG A 57 15.88 19.19 -0.49
N THR A 58 15.71 20.05 -1.50
CA THR A 58 14.40 20.65 -1.77
C THR A 58 13.41 19.61 -2.32
N VAL A 59 13.87 18.66 -3.14
CA VAL A 59 13.06 17.50 -3.57
C VAL A 59 12.55 16.70 -2.36
N LEU A 60 13.43 16.32 -1.43
CA LEU A 60 13.03 15.60 -0.21
C LEU A 60 12.04 16.41 0.64
N SER A 61 12.30 17.70 0.82
CA SER A 61 11.43 18.62 1.57
C SER A 61 10.04 18.73 0.94
N GLN A 62 9.98 18.83 -0.38
CA GLN A 62 8.73 18.89 -1.13
C GLN A 62 7.96 17.58 -1.05
N ILE A 63 8.61 16.41 -1.20
CA ILE A 63 7.96 15.10 -1.04
C ILE A 63 7.25 14.97 0.31
N ASN A 64 7.95 15.30 1.40
CA ASN A 64 7.38 15.25 2.75
C ASN A 64 6.39 16.40 3.02
N GLY A 65 6.45 17.44 2.19
CA GLY A 65 5.71 18.67 2.35
C GLY A 65 4.40 18.74 1.58
N TYR A 66 4.24 17.97 0.50
CA TYR A 66 3.04 18.00 -0.34
C TYR A 66 1.80 17.63 0.45
N CYS A 67 1.84 16.50 1.15
CA CYS A 67 0.77 16.06 2.02
C CYS A 67 1.35 15.16 3.12
N TYR A 68 0.98 15.41 4.37
CA TYR A 68 1.27 14.49 5.45
C TYR A 68 0.29 13.31 5.36
N ASP A 69 0.80 12.13 5.04
CA ASP A 69 0.01 10.92 4.81
C ASP A 69 0.56 9.75 5.66
N PRO A 70 0.13 9.66 6.94
CA PRO A 70 0.60 8.61 7.85
C PRO A 70 0.03 7.23 7.50
N LEU A 71 -1.08 7.18 6.76
CA LEU A 71 -1.77 5.95 6.36
C LEU A 71 -1.31 5.42 5.00
N GLY A 72 -0.48 6.19 4.28
CA GLY A 72 0.05 5.85 2.96
C GLY A 72 -1.01 5.79 1.85
N LEU A 73 -2.13 6.48 2.02
CA LEU A 73 -3.27 6.50 1.09
C LEU A 73 -2.91 7.12 -0.27
N LEU A 74 -1.94 8.04 -0.31
CA LEU A 74 -1.40 8.64 -1.54
C LEU A 74 -0.23 7.86 -2.13
N SER A 75 -0.01 6.61 -1.68
CA SER A 75 1.05 5.73 -2.20
C SER A 75 1.16 5.76 -3.74
N PRO A 76 0.08 5.57 -4.53
CA PRO A 76 0.15 5.61 -5.99
C PRO A 76 0.63 6.95 -6.57
N LEU A 77 0.25 8.07 -5.96
CA LEU A 77 0.67 9.40 -6.43
C LEU A 77 2.13 9.70 -6.08
N MET A 78 2.59 9.22 -4.93
CA MET A 78 3.88 9.62 -4.34
C MET A 78 5.05 8.70 -4.74
N VAL A 79 4.79 7.50 -5.26
CA VAL A 79 5.83 6.54 -5.64
C VAL A 79 6.83 7.08 -6.68
N PRO A 80 6.41 7.73 -7.77
CA PRO A 80 7.34 8.32 -8.74
C PRO A 80 8.32 9.31 -8.09
N ALA A 81 7.83 10.13 -7.15
CA ALA A 81 8.67 11.10 -6.44
C ALA A 81 9.69 10.40 -5.52
N LYS A 82 9.29 9.33 -4.82
CA LYS A 82 10.20 8.51 -3.99
C LYS A 82 11.26 7.80 -4.84
N ILE A 83 10.87 7.28 -6.00
CA ILE A 83 11.77 6.64 -6.98
C ILE A 83 12.80 7.67 -7.50
N PHE A 84 12.34 8.86 -7.89
CA PHE A 84 13.21 9.93 -8.37
C PHE A 84 14.21 10.39 -7.30
N LEU A 85 13.77 10.55 -6.05
CA LEU A 85 14.68 10.85 -4.95
C LEU A 85 15.77 9.78 -4.82
N GLN A 86 15.44 8.50 -5.03
CA GLN A 86 16.43 7.43 -5.04
C GLN A 86 17.44 7.58 -6.18
N ASP A 87 17.01 7.98 -7.38
CA ASP A 87 17.90 8.21 -8.52
C ASP A 87 18.89 9.34 -8.26
N LEU A 88 18.45 10.44 -7.64
CA LEU A 88 19.35 11.52 -7.23
C LEU A 88 20.44 11.05 -6.24
N HIS A 89 20.11 10.08 -5.39
CA HIS A 89 21.11 9.47 -4.50
C HIS A 89 22.10 8.60 -5.27
N LYS A 90 21.65 7.84 -6.28
CA LYS A 90 22.52 7.02 -7.15
C LYS A 90 23.48 7.87 -7.97
N GLN A 91 23.02 9.04 -8.44
CA GLN A 91 23.83 10.03 -9.17
C GLN A 91 24.81 10.80 -8.27
N ARG A 92 24.83 10.54 -6.95
CA ARG A 92 25.76 11.15 -5.97
C ARG A 92 25.70 12.68 -5.89
N TYR A 93 24.54 13.29 -6.15
CA TYR A 93 24.36 14.73 -5.91
C TYR A 93 24.62 15.09 -4.44
N GLY A 94 25.24 16.25 -4.21
CA GLY A 94 25.24 16.91 -2.90
C GLY A 94 23.82 17.29 -2.45
N TRP A 95 23.62 17.51 -1.14
CA TRP A 95 22.29 17.89 -0.63
C TRP A 95 21.79 19.23 -1.20
N ASP A 96 22.69 20.19 -1.33
CA ASP A 96 22.37 21.58 -1.67
C ASP A 96 22.78 21.99 -3.08
N GLY A 97 23.40 21.08 -3.84
CA GLY A 97 23.79 21.27 -5.23
C GLY A 97 22.59 21.32 -6.17
N VAL A 98 22.67 22.19 -7.18
CA VAL A 98 21.63 22.34 -8.20
C VAL A 98 21.61 21.09 -9.07
N LEU A 99 20.40 20.56 -9.34
CA LEU A 99 20.23 19.41 -10.22
C LEU A 99 20.51 19.78 -11.69
N SER A 100 20.90 18.80 -12.50
CA SER A 100 20.98 18.98 -13.95
C SER A 100 19.65 19.45 -14.54
N GLU A 101 19.67 20.15 -15.67
CA GLU A 101 18.44 20.61 -16.34
C GLU A 101 17.48 19.43 -16.65
N LYS A 102 18.04 18.29 -17.05
CA LYS A 102 17.29 17.03 -17.27
C LYS A 102 16.55 16.58 -16.01
N ASP A 103 17.23 16.55 -14.87
CA ASP A 103 16.63 16.11 -13.60
C ASP A 103 15.62 17.16 -13.09
N GLN A 104 15.86 18.45 -13.33
CA GLN A 104 14.88 19.51 -13.05
C GLN A 104 13.61 19.37 -13.89
N ASN A 105 13.74 19.06 -15.19
CA ASN A 105 12.61 18.80 -16.09
C ASN A 105 11.81 17.57 -15.61
N THR A 106 12.50 16.50 -15.22
CA THR A 106 11.89 15.29 -14.66
C THR A 106 11.13 15.59 -13.38
N TRP A 107 11.73 16.36 -12.47
CA TRP A 107 11.08 16.79 -11.24
C TRP A 107 9.84 17.65 -11.51
N ARG A 108 9.92 18.61 -12.44
CA ARG A 108 8.77 19.42 -12.86
C ARG A 108 7.61 18.57 -13.38
N SER A 109 7.90 17.52 -14.15
CA SER A 109 6.87 16.58 -14.63
C SER A 109 6.24 15.75 -13.50
N ILE A 110 7.03 15.30 -12.53
CA ILE A 110 6.50 14.57 -11.36
C ILE A 110 5.62 15.51 -10.53
N THR A 111 6.09 16.72 -10.26
CA THR A 111 5.39 17.67 -9.38
C THR A 111 4.11 18.22 -10.00
N SER A 112 4.07 18.47 -11.32
CA SER A 112 2.84 18.88 -12.00
C SER A 112 1.72 17.82 -11.90
N ASN A 113 2.10 16.55 -11.81
CA ASN A 113 1.19 15.42 -11.62
C ASN A 113 0.75 15.20 -10.17
N VAL A 114 1.37 15.86 -9.19
CA VAL A 114 1.03 15.74 -7.75
C VAL A 114 0.30 17.00 -7.25
N ILE A 115 0.81 18.18 -7.62
CA ILE A 115 0.33 19.47 -7.13
C ILE A 115 -1.14 19.70 -7.55
N GLY A 116 -1.94 20.16 -6.59
CA GLY A 116 -3.36 20.42 -6.77
C GLY A 116 -4.23 19.17 -6.75
N PHE A 117 -3.67 17.99 -6.43
CA PHE A 117 -4.49 16.83 -6.09
C PHE A 117 -5.18 17.06 -4.75
N GLU A 118 -6.47 16.73 -4.70
CA GLU A 118 -7.27 16.74 -3.48
C GLU A 118 -8.22 15.54 -3.52
N VAL A 119 -8.39 14.88 -2.38
CA VAL A 119 -9.40 13.85 -2.17
C VAL A 119 -10.01 13.98 -0.78
N LYS A 120 -11.33 13.79 -0.73
CA LYS A 120 -12.13 13.74 0.49
C LYS A 120 -12.51 12.29 0.77
N LEU A 121 -12.15 11.79 1.95
CA LEU A 121 -12.35 10.40 2.32
C LEU A 121 -13.10 10.32 3.66
N PRO A 122 -14.09 9.43 3.79
CA PRO A 122 -14.68 9.15 5.10
C PRO A 122 -13.59 8.69 6.08
N ARG A 123 -13.48 9.32 7.24
CA ARG A 123 -12.53 8.91 8.29
C ARG A 123 -12.89 7.51 8.81
N LYS A 124 -14.18 7.23 8.92
CA LYS A 124 -14.71 5.93 9.39
C LYS A 124 -14.72 4.92 8.24
N VAL A 125 -13.81 3.95 8.32
CA VAL A 125 -13.65 2.90 7.28
C VAL A 125 -14.52 1.67 7.56
N ALA A 126 -14.81 1.37 8.82
CA ALA A 126 -15.54 0.16 9.21
C ALA A 126 -16.61 0.48 10.28
N GLU A 127 -17.81 -0.08 10.07
CA GLU A 127 -18.93 0.03 11.01
C GLU A 127 -18.95 -1.19 11.94
N LYS A 128 -19.23 -0.97 13.23
CA LYS A 128 -19.40 -2.06 14.19
C LYS A 128 -20.86 -2.40 14.41
N SER A 129 -21.72 -1.39 14.49
CA SER A 129 -23.14 -1.56 14.77
C SER A 129 -23.88 -2.04 13.52
N GLY A 130 -24.67 -3.11 13.65
CA GLY A 130 -25.38 -3.68 12.50
C GLY A 130 -24.48 -4.47 11.52
N THR A 131 -23.28 -4.83 11.96
CA THR A 131 -22.31 -5.59 11.16
C THR A 131 -22.29 -7.06 11.59
N SER A 132 -22.34 -7.96 10.60
CA SER A 132 -22.17 -9.41 10.81
C SER A 132 -20.70 -9.83 10.81
N SER A 133 -19.87 -9.23 9.96
CA SER A 133 -18.45 -9.58 9.86
C SER A 133 -17.60 -8.50 9.18
N HIS A 134 -16.28 -8.56 9.44
CA HIS A 134 -15.25 -7.79 8.76
C HIS A 134 -14.24 -8.72 8.10
N THR A 135 -13.93 -8.45 6.84
CA THR A 135 -12.87 -9.14 6.08
C THR A 135 -11.77 -8.14 5.74
N MET A 136 -10.52 -8.50 6.04
CA MET A 136 -9.35 -7.75 5.63
C MET A 136 -8.82 -8.31 4.31
N SER A 137 -8.64 -7.46 3.31
CA SER A 137 -8.10 -7.84 2.00
C SER A 137 -6.82 -7.06 1.72
N ILE A 138 -5.71 -7.79 1.64
CA ILE A 138 -4.36 -7.26 1.41
C ILE A 138 -4.00 -7.51 -0.05
N PHE A 139 -3.74 -6.46 -0.82
CA PHE A 139 -3.14 -6.60 -2.14
C PHE A 139 -1.68 -6.22 -2.04
N VAL A 140 -0.81 -7.01 -2.66
CA VAL A 140 0.62 -6.75 -2.72
C VAL A 140 1.07 -6.75 -4.16
N ASP A 141 2.06 -5.91 -4.45
CA ASP A 141 2.68 -5.86 -5.77
C ASP A 141 4.15 -5.48 -5.65
N SER A 142 4.93 -5.85 -6.66
CA SER A 142 6.31 -5.43 -6.76
C SER A 142 6.78 -5.19 -8.19
N SER A 143 7.58 -4.15 -8.35
CA SER A 143 8.35 -3.85 -9.55
C SER A 143 9.84 -3.83 -9.21
N LYS A 144 10.71 -3.77 -10.23
CA LYS A 144 12.16 -3.60 -10.05
C LYS A 144 12.54 -2.38 -9.21
N ARG A 145 11.65 -1.37 -9.14
CA ARG A 145 11.92 -0.07 -8.52
C ARG A 145 11.23 0.11 -7.18
N ALA A 146 10.09 -0.52 -6.93
CA ALA A 146 9.31 -0.36 -5.71
C ALA A 146 8.46 -1.61 -5.43
N TYR A 147 8.12 -1.82 -4.17
CA TYR A 147 7.13 -2.81 -3.77
C TYR A 147 6.14 -2.16 -2.81
N ALA A 148 4.91 -2.62 -2.85
CA ALA A 148 3.82 -1.99 -2.13
C ALA A 148 2.79 -3.00 -1.64
N CYS A 149 1.99 -2.54 -0.68
CA CYS A 149 0.77 -3.20 -0.28
C CYS A 149 -0.34 -2.20 0.00
N SER A 150 -1.58 -2.66 -0.11
CA SER A 150 -2.79 -1.93 0.27
C SER A 150 -3.72 -2.86 1.04
N ILE A 151 -4.31 -2.34 2.12
CA ILE A 151 -5.26 -3.05 2.96
C ILE A 151 -6.62 -2.41 2.81
N TYR A 152 -7.59 -3.23 2.43
CA TYR A 152 -9.00 -2.90 2.38
C TYR A 152 -9.75 -3.62 3.49
N VAL A 153 -10.80 -2.99 3.99
CA VAL A 153 -11.75 -3.62 4.92
C VAL A 153 -13.09 -3.72 4.22
N THR A 154 -13.61 -4.94 4.12
CA THR A 154 -14.98 -5.22 3.71
C THR A 154 -15.84 -5.41 4.94
N THR A 155 -16.82 -4.55 5.14
CA THR A 155 -17.84 -4.67 6.18
C THR A 155 -19.06 -5.36 5.58
N THR A 156 -19.52 -6.44 6.20
CA THR A 156 -20.78 -7.11 5.82
C THR A 156 -21.84 -6.78 6.86
N SER A 157 -22.92 -6.12 6.47
CA SER A 157 -24.04 -5.84 7.37
C SER A 157 -24.78 -7.13 7.80
N CYS A 158 -25.66 -7.02 8.79
CA CYS A 158 -26.58 -8.11 9.15
C CYS A 158 -27.55 -8.47 8.01
N GLU A 159 -27.79 -7.55 7.08
CA GLU A 159 -28.62 -7.75 5.87
C GLU A 159 -27.83 -8.38 4.71
N GLY A 160 -26.53 -8.64 4.89
CA GLY A 160 -25.66 -9.25 3.88
C GLY A 160 -25.07 -8.25 2.87
N ILE A 161 -25.39 -6.96 2.97
CA ILE A 161 -24.79 -5.90 2.13
C ILE A 161 -23.31 -5.77 2.48
N LYS A 162 -22.44 -5.83 1.46
CA LYS A 162 -20.99 -5.68 1.60
C LYS A 162 -20.53 -4.31 1.09
N GLU A 163 -19.68 -3.66 1.86
CA GLU A 163 -19.01 -2.43 1.47
C GLU A 163 -17.51 -2.54 1.73
N THR A 164 -16.69 -2.26 0.71
CA THR A 164 -15.23 -2.26 0.79
C THR A 164 -14.69 -0.83 0.77
N LYS A 165 -13.76 -0.54 1.67
CA LYS A 165 -13.05 0.74 1.74
C LYS A 165 -11.55 0.54 1.96
N LEU A 166 -10.73 1.40 1.37
CA LEU A 166 -9.30 1.44 1.64
C LEU A 166 -9.05 1.88 3.08
N PHE A 167 -8.25 1.11 3.82
CA PHE A 167 -7.90 1.40 5.21
C PHE A 167 -6.50 2.02 5.33
N THR A 168 -5.50 1.37 4.73
CA THR A 168 -4.11 1.85 4.75
C THR A 168 -3.34 1.24 3.58
N ALA A 169 -2.26 1.89 3.18
CA ALA A 169 -1.34 1.34 2.21
C ALA A 169 0.09 1.70 2.56
N LYS A 170 1.05 0.99 1.97
CA LYS A 170 2.47 1.24 2.19
C LYS A 170 3.27 0.89 0.96
N SER A 171 4.08 1.84 0.51
CA SER A 171 5.05 1.64 -0.57
C SER A 171 6.48 1.85 -0.08
N LYS A 172 7.42 1.05 -0.60
CA LYS A 172 8.86 1.16 -0.37
C LYS A 172 9.61 1.09 -1.69
N VAL A 173 10.61 1.95 -1.85
CA VAL A 173 11.53 1.87 -2.99
C VAL A 173 12.48 0.68 -2.78
N ALA A 174 12.75 -0.07 -3.85
CA ALA A 174 13.59 -1.26 -3.81
C ALA A 174 15.01 -0.92 -3.31
N PRO A 175 15.64 -1.76 -2.46
CA PRO A 175 17.00 -1.53 -1.97
C PRO A 175 18.04 -1.43 -3.09
N ILE A 176 18.97 -0.47 -2.97
CA ILE A 176 20.03 -0.23 -3.99
C ILE A 176 21.24 -1.17 -3.80
N LYS A 177 21.53 -1.58 -2.56
CA LYS A 177 22.85 -2.15 -2.18
C LYS A 177 23.17 -3.50 -2.83
N LYS A 178 22.17 -4.24 -3.31
CA LYS A 178 22.33 -5.53 -4.01
C LYS A 178 21.25 -5.64 -5.06
N GLU A 179 21.58 -6.21 -6.22
CA GLU A 179 20.57 -6.55 -7.22
C GLU A 179 19.48 -7.40 -6.58
N GLN A 180 18.25 -6.90 -6.65
CA GLN A 180 17.09 -7.61 -6.14
C GLN A 180 16.47 -8.36 -7.30
N THR A 181 16.36 -9.68 -7.17
CA THR A 181 15.55 -10.46 -8.09
C THR A 181 14.08 -10.10 -7.89
N ILE A 182 13.29 -10.14 -8.96
CA ILE A 182 11.84 -9.88 -8.91
C ILE A 182 11.16 -10.80 -7.87
N PRO A 183 11.42 -12.12 -7.84
CA PRO A 183 10.84 -13.01 -6.83
C PRO A 183 11.11 -12.64 -5.38
N ARG A 184 12.26 -12.02 -5.10
CA ARG A 184 12.57 -11.52 -3.76
C ARG A 184 11.77 -10.27 -3.42
N LEU A 185 11.57 -9.37 -4.37
CA LEU A 185 10.73 -8.17 -4.18
C LEU A 185 9.27 -8.56 -3.99
N GLU A 186 8.78 -9.58 -4.69
CA GLU A 186 7.45 -10.15 -4.53
C GLU A 186 7.26 -10.68 -3.10
N LEU A 187 8.20 -11.49 -2.59
CA LEU A 187 8.18 -11.94 -1.19
C LEU A 187 8.28 -10.76 -0.19
N LEU A 188 9.04 -9.71 -0.50
CA LEU A 188 9.13 -8.52 0.35
C LEU A 188 7.80 -7.75 0.39
N SER A 189 7.05 -7.72 -0.71
CA SER A 189 5.71 -7.13 -0.77
C SER A 189 4.72 -7.92 0.09
N ILE A 190 4.74 -9.26 0.02
CA ILE A 190 3.95 -10.15 0.88
C ILE A 190 4.27 -9.92 2.35
N PHE A 191 5.56 -9.92 2.70
CA PHE A 191 6.01 -9.66 4.07
C PHE A 191 5.58 -8.28 4.57
N LEU A 192 5.66 -7.24 3.71
CA LEU A 192 5.21 -5.88 4.03
C LEU A 192 3.69 -5.84 4.29
N GLY A 193 2.91 -6.49 3.43
CA GLY A 193 1.45 -6.62 3.56
C GLY A 193 1.03 -7.27 4.87
N LEU A 194 1.57 -8.46 5.16
CA LEU A 194 1.26 -9.18 6.39
C LEU A 194 1.71 -8.42 7.65
N SER A 195 2.87 -7.77 7.60
CA SER A 195 3.37 -6.94 8.72
C SER A 195 2.45 -5.76 9.00
N LEU A 196 1.93 -5.13 7.94
CA LEU A 196 0.98 -4.03 8.08
C LEU A 196 -0.36 -4.54 8.60
N ALA A 197 -0.83 -5.70 8.15
CA ALA A 197 -2.06 -6.32 8.61
C ALA A 197 -2.01 -6.67 10.10
N GLU A 198 -0.98 -7.42 10.55
CA GLU A 198 -0.78 -7.74 11.97
C GLU A 198 -0.73 -6.47 12.84
N SER A 199 0.05 -5.48 12.41
CA SER A 199 0.13 -4.19 13.11
C SER A 199 -1.22 -3.47 13.18
N THR A 200 -2.05 -3.59 12.15
CA THR A 200 -3.38 -2.98 12.07
C THR A 200 -4.34 -3.68 13.01
N MET A 201 -4.43 -5.01 12.92
CA MET A 201 -5.29 -5.85 13.77
C MET A 201 -5.02 -5.61 15.26
N ASN A 202 -3.76 -5.42 15.64
CA ASN A 202 -3.38 -5.16 17.03
C ASN A 202 -3.71 -3.74 17.54
N LYS A 203 -4.03 -2.79 16.65
CA LYS A 203 -4.30 -1.39 17.00
C LYS A 203 -5.76 -0.99 16.84
N VAL A 204 -6.52 -1.73 16.04
CA VAL A 204 -7.94 -1.45 15.83
C VAL A 204 -8.77 -2.33 16.73
N ASP A 205 -9.81 -1.75 17.31
CA ASP A 205 -10.78 -2.48 18.11
C ASP A 205 -11.85 -3.13 17.19
N ILE A 206 -11.42 -3.94 16.23
CA ILE A 206 -12.30 -4.63 15.26
C ILE A 206 -11.79 -6.06 15.09
N MET A 207 -12.70 -7.02 15.18
CA MET A 207 -12.39 -8.43 14.92
C MET A 207 -12.54 -8.72 13.42
N PHE A 208 -11.47 -9.25 12.81
CA PHE A 208 -11.51 -9.71 11.43
C PHE A 208 -11.68 -11.23 11.41
N GLN A 209 -12.75 -11.74 10.82
CA GLN A 209 -12.96 -13.19 10.70
C GLN A 209 -12.07 -13.78 9.60
N LYS A 210 -11.77 -12.99 8.56
CA LYS A 210 -10.99 -13.40 7.40
C LYS A 210 -9.92 -12.37 7.05
N VAL A 211 -8.75 -12.86 6.67
CA VAL A 211 -7.64 -12.09 6.11
C VAL A 211 -7.24 -12.75 4.80
N ASN A 212 -7.45 -12.05 3.70
CA ASN A 212 -7.11 -12.51 2.36
C ASN A 212 -5.88 -11.76 1.86
N LEU A 213 -4.89 -12.46 1.32
CA LEU A 213 -3.75 -11.85 0.64
C LEU A 213 -3.80 -12.16 -0.85
N PHE A 214 -3.77 -11.14 -1.68
CA PHE A 214 -3.78 -11.21 -3.13
C PHE A 214 -2.42 -10.80 -3.69
N SER A 215 -1.87 -11.64 -4.56
CA SER A 215 -0.62 -11.42 -5.29
C SER A 215 -0.78 -11.94 -6.71
N ASP A 216 -0.19 -11.30 -7.71
CA ASP A 216 -0.13 -11.82 -9.09
C ASP A 216 1.11 -12.67 -9.36
N SER A 217 2.01 -12.77 -8.39
CA SER A 217 3.21 -13.59 -8.47
C SER A 217 2.93 -15.05 -8.09
N THR A 218 2.82 -15.94 -9.08
CA THR A 218 2.76 -17.40 -8.86
C THR A 218 4.03 -17.93 -8.19
N ILE A 219 5.22 -17.41 -8.52
CA ILE A 219 6.50 -17.87 -7.98
C ILE A 219 6.56 -17.64 -6.47
N ALA A 220 6.33 -16.40 -6.00
CA ALA A 220 6.32 -16.10 -4.57
C ALA A 220 5.25 -16.89 -3.81
N LEU A 221 4.05 -17.07 -4.40
CA LEU A 221 2.98 -17.87 -3.80
C LEU A 221 3.38 -19.35 -3.67
N CYS A 222 4.02 -19.92 -4.69
CA CYS A 222 4.53 -21.29 -4.63
C CYS A 222 5.64 -21.44 -3.58
N TRP A 223 6.53 -20.47 -3.45
CA TRP A 223 7.61 -20.52 -2.46
C TRP A 223 7.13 -20.44 -1.00
N ILE A 224 6.09 -19.66 -0.71
CA ILE A 224 5.53 -19.60 0.66
C ILE A 224 4.75 -20.86 1.04
N GLN A 225 4.28 -21.63 0.06
CA GLN A 225 3.55 -22.88 0.27
C GLN A 225 4.41 -24.15 0.12
N GLY A 226 5.53 -24.03 -0.57
CA GLY A 226 6.37 -25.15 -0.96
C GLY A 226 7.31 -25.62 0.16
N TYR A 227 7.77 -26.86 -0.01
CA TYR A 227 8.76 -27.51 0.86
C TYR A 227 10.13 -27.66 0.18
N LYS A 228 10.29 -27.11 -1.03
CA LYS A 228 11.56 -27.17 -1.77
C LYS A 228 12.63 -26.35 -1.06
N ARG A 229 13.89 -26.78 -1.18
CA ARG A 229 15.03 -26.05 -0.64
C ARG A 229 15.21 -24.74 -1.41
N LEU A 230 15.11 -23.61 -0.72
CA LEU A 230 15.27 -22.27 -1.28
C LEU A 230 16.66 -21.69 -0.93
N PRO A 231 17.19 -20.75 -1.72
CA PRO A 231 18.39 -19.99 -1.35
C PRO A 231 18.23 -19.34 0.03
N THR A 232 19.30 -19.29 0.83
CA THR A 232 19.24 -18.89 2.25
C THR A 232 18.48 -17.58 2.52
N MET A 233 18.69 -16.55 1.69
CA MET A 233 18.00 -15.26 1.88
C MET A 233 16.50 -15.33 1.55
N VAL A 234 16.12 -16.13 0.55
CA VAL A 234 14.72 -16.39 0.18
C VAL A 234 14.05 -17.21 1.28
N ASN A 235 14.71 -18.30 1.71
CA ASN A 235 14.22 -19.14 2.81
C ASN A 235 13.99 -18.32 4.08
N THR A 236 14.93 -17.45 4.46
CA THR A 236 14.78 -16.57 5.63
C THR A 236 13.51 -15.70 5.55
N LEU A 237 13.20 -15.17 4.36
CA LEU A 237 12.02 -14.33 4.15
C LEU A 237 10.73 -15.16 4.18
N VAL A 238 10.72 -16.34 3.56
CA VAL A 238 9.60 -17.29 3.62
C VAL A 238 9.32 -17.71 5.06
N GLN A 239 10.35 -18.01 5.86
CA GLN A 239 10.17 -18.33 7.29
C GLN A 239 9.57 -17.15 8.07
N LYS A 240 9.99 -15.91 7.80
CA LYS A 240 9.39 -14.72 8.41
C LYS A 240 7.92 -14.55 8.02
N ILE A 241 7.58 -14.80 6.75
CA ILE A 241 6.20 -14.81 6.25
C ILE A 241 5.38 -15.90 6.96
N GLY A 242 5.93 -17.11 7.11
CA GLY A 242 5.28 -18.20 7.83
C GLY A 242 5.00 -17.86 9.30
N LEU A 243 5.97 -17.27 10.00
CA LEU A 243 5.82 -16.87 11.40
C LEU A 243 4.72 -15.82 11.60
N ILE A 244 4.68 -14.78 10.76
CA ILE A 244 3.62 -13.76 10.87
C ILE A 244 2.26 -14.32 10.46
N THR A 245 2.20 -15.16 9.43
CA THR A 245 0.97 -15.83 9.01
C THR A 245 0.41 -16.68 10.15
N LYS A 246 1.27 -17.41 10.86
CA LYS A 246 0.87 -18.21 12.03
C LYS A 246 0.22 -17.34 13.12
N ARG A 247 0.83 -16.19 13.46
CA ARG A 247 0.29 -15.28 14.47
C ARG A 247 -1.07 -14.69 14.06
N ILE A 248 -1.24 -14.34 12.79
CA ILE A 248 -2.55 -13.87 12.28
C ILE A 248 -3.59 -15.01 12.34
N ARG A 249 -3.19 -16.25 12.03
CA ARG A 249 -4.06 -17.44 12.08
C ARG A 249 -4.59 -17.77 13.48
N ASP A 250 -3.94 -17.29 14.52
CA ASP A 250 -4.42 -17.46 15.91
C ASP A 250 -5.75 -16.70 16.16
N THR A 251 -6.09 -15.72 15.32
CA THR A 251 -7.29 -14.87 15.49
C THR A 251 -8.20 -14.80 14.26
N SER A 252 -7.70 -15.12 13.07
CA SER A 252 -8.42 -14.98 11.81
C SER A 252 -8.12 -16.11 10.85
N ASN A 253 -9.06 -16.44 9.96
CA ASN A 253 -8.74 -17.34 8.84
C ASN A 253 -7.87 -16.60 7.81
N VAL A 254 -6.75 -17.19 7.37
CA VAL A 254 -5.83 -16.58 6.41
C VAL A 254 -5.74 -17.38 5.13
N THR A 255 -6.15 -16.77 4.01
CA THR A 255 -6.09 -17.36 2.68
C THR A 255 -5.23 -16.53 1.75
N PHE A 256 -4.42 -17.21 0.94
CA PHE A 256 -3.59 -16.60 -0.10
C PHE A 256 -4.24 -16.85 -1.45
N TYR A 257 -4.32 -15.82 -2.27
CA TYR A 257 -4.94 -15.85 -3.59
C TYR A 257 -3.95 -15.38 -4.64
N HIS A 258 -3.92 -16.08 -5.76
CA HIS A 258 -3.40 -15.53 -7.00
C HIS A 258 -4.48 -14.70 -7.70
N VAL A 259 -4.15 -13.46 -8.05
CA VAL A 259 -5.01 -12.56 -8.83
C VAL A 259 -4.30 -12.19 -10.13
N PRO A 260 -4.97 -12.11 -11.30
CA PRO A 260 -4.37 -11.61 -12.52
C PRO A 260 -3.79 -10.19 -12.33
N THR A 261 -2.67 -9.90 -12.98
CA THR A 261 -1.96 -8.60 -12.87
C THR A 261 -2.88 -7.39 -13.11
N HIS A 262 -3.78 -7.45 -14.09
CA HIS A 262 -4.71 -6.35 -14.38
C HIS A 262 -5.78 -6.15 -13.28
N GLU A 263 -6.05 -7.19 -12.50
CA GLU A 263 -6.93 -7.14 -11.33
C GLU A 263 -6.17 -6.81 -10.04
N ASN A 264 -4.84 -6.77 -10.05
CA ASN A 264 -4.05 -6.40 -8.88
C ASN A 264 -4.05 -4.88 -8.66
N ILE A 265 -4.80 -4.42 -7.66
CA ILE A 265 -4.91 -2.99 -7.36
C ILE A 265 -3.62 -2.38 -6.80
N ALA A 266 -2.72 -3.19 -6.24
CA ALA A 266 -1.46 -2.70 -5.67
C ALA A 266 -0.44 -2.27 -6.74
N ASP A 267 -0.63 -2.65 -8.01
CA ASP A 267 0.23 -2.27 -9.14
C ASP A 267 0.37 -0.74 -9.29
N CYS A 268 -0.73 -0.01 -9.11
CA CYS A 268 -0.69 1.46 -9.15
C CYS A 268 0.22 2.06 -8.06
N ALA A 269 0.43 1.35 -6.94
CA ALA A 269 1.30 1.77 -5.84
C ALA A 269 2.77 1.36 -6.03
N THR A 270 3.14 0.67 -7.12
CA THR A 270 4.54 0.40 -7.50
C THR A 270 4.95 1.11 -8.79
N ARG A 271 4.01 1.33 -9.72
CA ARG A 271 4.22 2.06 -10.98
C ARG A 271 3.99 3.57 -10.82
N GLY A 272 2.97 3.92 -10.07
CA GLY A 272 2.47 5.28 -9.91
C GLY A 272 1.36 5.64 -10.89
N VAL A 273 0.59 6.66 -10.54
CA VAL A 273 -0.53 7.21 -11.35
C VAL A 273 -0.53 8.73 -11.27
N THR A 274 -1.14 9.37 -12.27
CA THR A 274 -1.34 10.83 -12.27
C THR A 274 -2.46 11.24 -11.32
N LYS A 275 -2.48 12.52 -10.91
CA LYS A 275 -3.60 13.09 -10.13
C LYS A 275 -4.97 12.91 -10.80
N ASN A 276 -5.02 12.94 -12.14
CA ASN A 276 -6.28 12.84 -12.87
C ASN A 276 -6.82 11.40 -12.84
N GLU A 277 -5.95 10.42 -13.05
CA GLU A 277 -6.31 9.00 -12.95
C GLU A 277 -6.72 8.65 -11.53
N LEU A 278 -5.98 9.14 -10.53
CA LEU A 278 -6.22 8.78 -9.12
C LEU A 278 -7.57 9.28 -8.59
N LYS A 279 -8.10 10.41 -9.06
CA LYS A 279 -9.35 11.02 -8.56
C LYS A 279 -10.53 10.05 -8.54
N CYS A 280 -10.71 9.28 -9.61
CA CYS A 280 -11.82 8.33 -9.77
C CYS A 280 -11.35 6.88 -9.81
N HIS A 281 -10.14 6.60 -9.30
CA HIS A 281 -9.55 5.27 -9.37
C HIS A 281 -10.21 4.31 -8.38
N ARG A 282 -10.32 3.03 -8.75
CA ARG A 282 -10.74 1.93 -7.86
C ARG A 282 -9.80 1.68 -6.67
N TRP A 283 -8.75 2.49 -6.50
CA TRP A 283 -7.84 2.46 -5.36
C TRP A 283 -8.56 2.83 -4.05
N TRP A 284 -9.58 3.70 -4.12
CA TRP A 284 -10.29 4.16 -2.93
C TRP A 284 -11.28 3.15 -2.38
N SER A 285 -11.96 2.42 -3.27
CA SER A 285 -13.00 1.44 -2.94
C SER A 285 -12.53 -0.02 -3.00
N GLY A 286 -11.38 -0.26 -3.61
CA GLY A 286 -10.93 -1.61 -3.97
C GLY A 286 -11.71 -2.20 -5.15
N PRO A 287 -11.35 -3.41 -5.60
CA PRO A 287 -12.08 -4.12 -6.63
C PRO A 287 -13.52 -4.47 -6.23
N ILE A 288 -14.47 -4.23 -7.15
CA ILE A 288 -15.92 -4.42 -6.89
C ILE A 288 -16.24 -5.87 -6.52
N TRP A 289 -15.52 -6.85 -7.09
CA TRP A 289 -15.71 -8.26 -6.81
C TRP A 289 -15.42 -8.64 -5.34
N LEU A 290 -14.73 -7.81 -4.54
CA LEU A 290 -14.63 -8.04 -3.09
C LEU A 290 -16.00 -8.03 -2.39
N ASN A 291 -16.99 -7.39 -3.00
CA ASN A 291 -18.37 -7.33 -2.50
C ASN A 291 -19.25 -8.47 -3.03
N THR A 292 -18.73 -9.39 -3.84
CA THR A 292 -19.46 -10.57 -4.32
C THR A 292 -19.15 -11.81 -3.46
N THR A 293 -19.68 -12.97 -3.85
CA THR A 293 -19.24 -14.26 -3.33
C THR A 293 -17.84 -14.60 -3.84
N THR A 294 -17.10 -15.42 -3.08
CA THR A 294 -15.73 -15.83 -3.40
C THR A 294 -15.63 -16.60 -4.72
N ASP A 295 -16.69 -17.31 -5.11
CA ASP A 295 -16.73 -18.09 -6.35
C ASP A 295 -16.75 -17.20 -7.61
N CYS A 296 -17.17 -15.94 -7.47
CA CYS A 296 -17.15 -14.96 -8.54
C CYS A 296 -15.84 -14.15 -8.61
N TRP A 297 -14.90 -14.41 -7.70
CA TRP A 297 -13.64 -13.67 -7.70
C TRP A 297 -12.79 -14.08 -8.90
N PRO A 298 -12.14 -13.13 -9.58
CA PRO A 298 -11.14 -13.45 -10.60
C PRO A 298 -9.83 -13.92 -9.94
N ALA A 299 -9.89 -14.63 -8.82
CA ALA A 299 -8.75 -15.01 -8.01
C ALA A 299 -8.82 -16.50 -7.67
N LYS A 300 -7.67 -17.16 -7.67
CA LYS A 300 -7.55 -18.60 -7.38
C LYS A 300 -6.88 -18.79 -6.02
N ASP A 301 -7.41 -19.68 -5.18
CA ASP A 301 -6.71 -20.07 -3.96
C ASP A 301 -5.32 -20.57 -4.34
N ALA A 302 -4.30 -20.00 -3.72
CA ALA A 302 -2.92 -20.32 -4.02
C ALA A 302 -2.62 -21.80 -3.72
N THR A 303 -3.35 -22.47 -2.82
CA THR A 303 -3.17 -23.92 -2.58
C THR A 303 -3.41 -24.74 -3.83
N ASN A 304 -4.26 -24.28 -4.75
CA ASN A 304 -4.58 -24.99 -5.99
C ASN A 304 -3.49 -24.79 -7.06
N LEU A 305 -2.63 -23.78 -6.92
CA LEU A 305 -1.44 -23.60 -7.78
C LEU A 305 -0.42 -24.70 -7.52
N ARG A 306 -0.40 -25.21 -6.28
CA ARG A 306 0.49 -26.29 -5.89
C ARG A 306 0.19 -27.55 -6.69
N GLU A 307 -1.07 -27.94 -6.77
CA GLU A 307 -1.53 -29.19 -7.39
C GLU A 307 -1.16 -29.25 -8.89
N GLN A 308 -1.18 -28.11 -9.60
CA GLN A 308 -0.84 -28.05 -11.02
C GLN A 308 0.66 -28.18 -11.33
N ASN A 309 1.54 -27.88 -10.37
CA ASN A 309 2.99 -27.88 -10.55
C ASN A 309 3.67 -29.19 -10.08
N PHE A 310 2.92 -30.12 -9.47
CA PHE A 310 3.44 -31.45 -9.14
C PHE A 310 3.26 -32.47 -10.27
N ASP A 311 2.44 -32.17 -11.28
CA ASP A 311 2.23 -33.02 -12.46
C ASP A 311 3.15 -32.67 -13.65
N ASN A 312 3.87 -31.54 -13.57
CA ASN A 312 4.84 -31.13 -14.58
C ASN A 312 6.26 -31.17 -13.99
N ASP A 313 6.96 -32.30 -14.18
CA ASP A 313 8.39 -32.47 -13.88
C ASP A 313 9.32 -31.61 -14.77
N ASP A 314 8.79 -30.64 -15.54
CA ASP A 314 9.50 -29.89 -16.58
C ASP A 314 9.89 -28.45 -16.22
N GLU A 315 9.90 -28.06 -14.94
CA GLU A 315 10.43 -26.74 -14.52
C GLU A 315 11.88 -26.75 -14.00
N ASN A 316 12.72 -27.62 -14.56
CA ASN A 316 14.18 -27.40 -14.54
C ASN A 316 14.65 -26.40 -15.61
N LEU A 317 13.78 -25.88 -16.48
CA LEU A 317 14.17 -24.88 -17.50
C LEU A 317 14.07 -23.42 -17.05
N ALA A 318 13.21 -23.08 -16.09
CA ALA A 318 13.04 -21.68 -15.63
C ALA A 318 14.07 -21.26 -14.57
N CYS A 319 14.65 -22.22 -13.83
CA CYS A 319 15.69 -21.95 -12.83
C CYS A 319 17.11 -21.87 -13.42
N THR A 320 17.32 -22.31 -14.66
CA THR A 320 18.67 -22.47 -15.25
C THR A 320 18.94 -21.43 -16.34
N SER A 321 17.91 -20.90 -17.00
CA SER A 321 18.04 -19.84 -18.03
C SER A 321 18.38 -18.44 -17.48
N ALA A 322 18.33 -18.24 -16.16
CA ALA A 322 18.81 -17.01 -15.52
C ALA A 322 20.32 -17.02 -15.19
N TYR A 323 21.05 -18.10 -15.51
CA TYR A 323 22.45 -18.29 -15.12
C TYR A 323 23.43 -18.54 -16.29
N THR A 324 22.99 -18.45 -17.55
CA THR A 324 23.88 -18.68 -18.71
C THR A 324 23.64 -17.68 -19.84
N GLU A 325 23.92 -16.40 -19.60
CA GLU A 325 24.33 -15.46 -20.65
C GLU A 325 25.40 -14.52 -20.06
N GLU A 326 26.64 -15.01 -19.93
CA GLU A 326 27.88 -14.20 -19.95
C GLU A 326 29.10 -15.12 -19.84
N VAL A 327 29.33 -15.99 -20.84
CA VAL A 327 30.69 -16.48 -21.13
C VAL A 327 30.82 -16.67 -22.63
N ILE A 328 31.11 -15.59 -23.36
CA ILE A 328 31.87 -15.67 -24.63
C ILE A 328 32.82 -14.47 -24.67
N HIS A 329 34.07 -14.71 -24.33
CA HIS A 329 35.25 -14.05 -24.91
C HIS A 329 36.33 -15.14 -25.08
N PRO A 330 37.04 -15.15 -26.21
CA PRO A 330 38.22 -14.28 -26.34
C PRO A 330 37.98 -12.95 -27.05
#